data_AF-A0AA96W1D6-F1
#
_entry.id   AF-A0AA96W1D6-F1
#
_cell.length_a   1.000
_cell.length_b   1.000
_cell.length_c   1.000
_cell.angle_alpha   90.00
_cell.angle_beta   90.00
_cell.angle_gamma   90.00
#
_symmetry.space_group_name_H-M   'P 1'
#
loop_
_entity.id
_entity.type
_entity.pdbx_description
1 polymer ?
#
loop_
_entity_poly.entity_id
_entity_poly.type
_entity_poly.pdbx_seq_one_letter_code
_entity_poly.pdbx_strand_id
1 'polypeptide(L)' 'MTHEQASTTVRPAELPMLRAYRLWFDHTRKCDGGCKGIPKAQDGCESGRELWGAYRLARIGKGGAAS' A
#
# COMPACT_ATOMS: atom_id res chain seq x y z
N MET A 1 -11.63 -44.63 0.06
CA MET A 1 -11.98 -43.29 -0.47
C MET A 1 -10.93 -42.33 0.04
N THR A 2 -9.95 -42.01 -0.79
CA THR A 2 -8.89 -41.05 -0.50
C THR A 2 -9.49 -39.64 -0.59
N HIS A 3 -9.67 -38.96 0.53
CA HIS A 3 -9.88 -37.52 0.50
C HIS A 3 -8.54 -36.86 0.19
N GLU A 4 -8.37 -36.52 -1.08
CA GLU A 4 -7.33 -35.63 -1.57
C GLU A 4 -7.62 -34.24 -0.99
N GLN A 5 -7.05 -33.95 0.17
CA GLN A 5 -7.05 -32.61 0.73
C GLN A 5 -6.10 -31.76 -0.11
N ALA A 6 -6.65 -31.14 -1.16
CA ALA A 6 -5.96 -30.13 -1.93
C ALA A 6 -5.63 -28.95 -1.00
N SER A 7 -4.40 -28.93 -0.49
CA SER A 7 -3.80 -27.79 0.20
C SER A 7 -3.70 -26.62 -0.76
N THR A 8 -4.79 -25.86 -0.87
CA THR A 8 -4.76 -24.52 -1.46
C THR A 8 -4.02 -23.65 -0.46
N THR A 9 -2.71 -23.49 -0.65
CA THR A 9 -1.91 -22.50 0.07
C THR A 9 -2.50 -21.12 -0.20
N VAL A 10 -3.36 -20.65 0.70
CA VAL A 10 -3.80 -19.26 0.74
C VAL A 10 -2.53 -18.44 0.97
N ARG A 11 -1.98 -17.88 -0.10
CA ARG A 11 -0.92 -16.87 0.01
C ARG A 11 -1.44 -15.83 1.00
N PRO A 12 -0.72 -15.52 2.09
CA PRO A 12 -1.22 -14.55 3.05
C PRO A 12 -1.56 -13.28 2.29
N ALA A 13 -2.84 -12.89 2.36
CA ALA A 13 -3.33 -11.70 1.68
C ALA A 13 -2.44 -10.54 2.14
N GLU A 14 -1.83 -9.84 1.18
CA GLU A 14 -0.94 -8.72 1.48
C GLU A 14 -1.71 -7.72 2.37
N LEU A 15 -1.11 -7.35 3.51
CA LEU A 15 -1.72 -6.39 4.41
C LEU A 15 -2.06 -5.12 3.61
N PRO A 16 -3.30 -4.59 3.68
CA PRO A 16 -3.72 -3.44 2.87
C PRO A 16 -2.76 -2.24 2.97
N MET A 17 -2.15 -2.05 4.14
CA MET A 17 -1.12 -1.04 4.36
C MET A 17 0.15 -1.28 3.53
N LEU A 18 0.64 -2.52 3.43
CA LEU A 18 1.83 -2.85 2.63
C LEU A 18 1.54 -2.66 1.14
N ARG A 19 0.33 -3.01 0.70
CA ARG A 19 -0.12 -2.75 -0.67
C ARG A 19 -0.10 -1.26 -1.00
N ALA A 20 -0.71 -0.44 -0.14
CA ALA A 20 -0.73 1.01 -0.32
C ALA A 20 0.67 1.62 -0.30
N TYR A 21 1.56 1.14 0.59
CA TYR A 21 2.96 1.56 0.62
C TYR A 21 3.70 1.23 -0.68
N ARG A 22 3.53 -0.01 -1.19
CA ARG A 22 4.15 -0.45 -2.45
C ARG A 22 3.71 0.43 -3.62
N LEU A 23 2.42 0.73 -3.73
CA LEU A 23 1.86 1.57 -4.78
C LEU A 23 2.41 2.99 -4.72
N TRP A 24 2.42 3.61 -3.54
CA TRP A 24 3.03 4.93 -3.34
C TRP A 24 4.52 4.94 -3.71
N PHE A 25 5.29 3.96 -3.24
CA PHE A 25 6.72 3.89 -3.49
C PHE A 25 7.06 3.62 -4.96
N ASP A 26 6.30 2.77 -5.64
CA ASP A 26 6.47 2.54 -7.07
C ASP A 26 6.20 3.82 -7.87
N HIS A 27 5.16 4.57 -7.50
CA HIS A 27 4.84 5.84 -8.11
C HIS A 27 5.98 6.86 -7.92
N THR A 28 6.49 7.06 -6.71
CA THR A 28 7.56 8.05 -6.47
C THR A 28 8.86 7.74 -7.22
N ARG A 29 9.12 6.46 -7.52
CA ARG A 29 10.28 6.04 -8.32
C ARG A 29 10.13 6.32 -9.82
N LYS A 30 8.90 6.25 -10.34
CA LYS A 30 8.60 6.33 -11.78
C LYS A 30 8.05 7.68 -12.23
N CYS A 31 7.58 8.51 -11.29
CA CYS A 31 6.93 9.76 -11.60
C CYS A 31 7.94 10.86 -11.94
N ASP A 32 7.97 11.24 -13.22
CA ASP A 32 8.71 12.39 -13.73
C ASP A 32 8.02 13.73 -13.41
N GLY A 33 6.76 13.70 -12.96
CA GLY A 33 5.96 14.87 -12.57
C GLY A 33 6.32 15.49 -11.22
N GLY A 34 7.56 15.35 -10.76
CA GLY A 34 8.04 16.02 -9.55
C GLY A 34 7.92 15.23 -8.25
N CYS A 35 7.78 13.89 -8.28
CA CYS A 35 7.91 13.08 -7.06
C CYS A 35 9.36 12.64 -6.78
N LYS A 36 10.19 12.54 -7.82
CA LYS A 36 11.57 12.07 -7.70
C LYS A 36 12.40 13.05 -6.90
N GLY A 37 13.08 12.55 -5.86
CA GLY A 37 13.95 13.36 -5.00
C GLY A 37 13.22 14.25 -3.99
N ILE A 38 11.88 14.21 -3.94
CA ILE A 38 11.11 14.94 -2.94
C ILE A 38 11.08 14.15 -1.63
N PRO A 39 11.61 14.71 -0.52
CA PRO A 39 11.69 14.01 0.76
C PRO A 39 10.33 13.92 1.47
N LYS A 40 9.37 14.78 1.11
CA LYS A 40 8.03 14.84 1.71
C LYS A 40 6.97 14.46 0.68
N ALA A 41 6.26 13.37 0.91
CA ALA A 41 5.20 12.90 0.00
C ALA A 41 4.09 13.95 -0.28
N GLN A 42 3.91 14.93 0.63
CA GLN A 42 2.95 16.03 0.48
C GLN A 42 3.35 17.06 -0.59
N ASP A 43 4.64 17.17 -0.89
CA ASP A 43 5.20 18.10 -1.88
C ASP A 43 5.34 17.46 -3.27
N GLY A 44 4.94 16.19 -3.41
CA GLY A 44 4.91 15.50 -4.70
C GLY A 44 3.69 15.88 -5.54
N CYS A 45 3.56 15.27 -6.73
CA CYS A 45 2.38 15.45 -7.57
C CYS A 45 1.09 14.97 -6.89
N GLU A 46 -0.06 15.37 -7.44
CA GLU A 46 -1.38 15.05 -6.90
C GLU A 46 -1.58 13.55 -6.64
N SER A 47 -1.32 12.70 -7.63
CA SER A 47 -1.46 11.24 -7.48
C SER A 47 -0.52 10.66 -6.41
N GLY A 48 0.69 11.20 -6.29
CA GLY A 48 1.64 10.84 -5.23
C GLY A 48 1.10 11.18 -3.85
N ARG A 49 0.43 12.33 -3.70
CA ARG A 49 -0.21 12.78 -2.45
C ARG A 49 -1.41 11.91 -2.09
N GLU A 50 -2.23 11.53 -3.08
CA GLU A 50 -3.37 10.63 -2.88
C GLU A 50 -2.94 9.24 -2.41
N LEU A 51 -1.93 8.65 -3.07
CA LEU A 51 -1.35 7.35 -2.69
C LEU A 51 -0.75 7.39 -1.28
N TRP A 52 -0.09 8.49 -0.92
CA TRP A 52 0.40 8.70 0.44
C TRP A 52 -0.73 8.78 1.47
N GLY A 53 -1.82 9.47 1.14
CA GLY A 53 -3.04 9.54 1.96
C GLY A 53 -3.66 8.15 2.19
N ALA A 54 -3.78 7.35 1.14
CA ALA A 54 -4.31 5.98 1.23
C ALA A 54 -3.44 5.09 2.14
N TYR A 55 -2.12 5.17 2.01
CA TYR A 55 -1.20 4.49 2.93
C TYR A 55 -1.38 4.94 4.37
N ARG A 56 -1.49 6.25 4.62
CA ARG A 56 -1.68 6.80 5.96
C ARG A 56 -2.98 6.30 6.59
N LEU A 57 -4.08 6.29 5.83
CA LEU A 57 -5.37 5.76 6.29
C LEU A 57 -5.28 4.25 6.59
N ALA A 58 -4.68 3.46 5.71
CA ALA A 58 -4.50 2.02 5.93
C ALA A 58 -3.61 1.70 7.14
N ARG A 59 -2.63 2.57 7.45
CA ARG A 59 -1.78 2.46 8.64
C ARG A 59 -2.52 2.86 9.91
N ILE A 60 -3.32 3.93 9.88
CA ILE A 60 -4.11 4.41 11.03
C ILE A 60 -5.26 3.45 11.34
N GLY A 61 -5.94 2.88 10.33
CA GLY A 61 -7.00 1.87 10.54
C GLY A 61 -6.51 0.58 11.22
N LYS A 62 -5.20 0.36 11.29
CA LYS A 62 -4.56 -0.69 12.10
C LYS A 62 -4.23 -0.28 13.55
N GLY A 63 -4.36 1.01 13.88
CA GLY A 63 -4.17 1.59 15.22
C GLY A 63 -5.38 2.39 15.74
N GLY A 64 -6.51 2.33 15.04
CA GLY A 64 -7.71 3.13 15.30
C GLY A 64 -8.91 2.50 14.63
N ALA A 65 -9.27 1.29 15.06
CA ALA A 65 -10.58 0.69 14.85
C ALA A 65 -11.02 0.06 16.17
N ALA A 66 -11.27 0.92 17.15
CA ALA A 66 -12.31 0.71 18.15
C ALA A 66 -13.16 1.98 18.10
N SER A 67 -14.39 1.78 17.62
CA SER A 67 -15.59 2.62 17.81
C SER A 67 -15.56 4.07 17.33
#